data_AF-A0AAQ4DLJ5-F1
#
_entry.id   AF-A0AAQ4DLJ5-F1
#
_cell.length_a   1.000
_cell.length_b   1.000
_cell.length_c   1.000
_cell.angle_alpha   90.00
_cell.angle_beta   90.00
_cell.angle_gamma   90.00
#
_symmetry.space_group_name_H-M   'P 1'
#
loop_
_entity.id
_entity.type
_entity.pdbx_description
1 polymer ?
#
loop_
_entity_poly.entity_id
_entity_poly.type
_entity_poly.pdbx_seq_one_letter_code
_entity_poly.pdbx_strand_id
1 'polypeptide(L)'
;MVSVAPRGLDYILYFDNWFCSVDLQVVLKKAGISSVGTVREARLKGCKLPSDKELKMKGRGSYVEMETTFEGVSLRAVKWFDNRPVTLLSTFASASPENTVKRFDKKTRTSVSITRPSIVGVYNECMGGVDLMDMLVALYRINLRSKKWYRRLFFHLLDVVIVNCWLLYRRDATTAKVPRNQQMTLLLFKAEIACVLKQQGKVATPTTRRPLAPSKIENELQEKRRGPAALVPCKIRLDTIDHLPIFSPKKGRCKYPNLQALQCNVQKV
;
A
#
# COMPACT_ATOMS: atom_id res chain seq x y z
N MET A 1 25.10 -0.75 -3.86
CA MET A 1 23.70 -1.25 -3.81
C MET A 1 23.59 -2.76 -4.07
N VAL A 2 24.43 -3.39 -4.90
CA VAL A 2 24.35 -4.85 -5.19
C VAL A 2 24.79 -5.75 -4.02
N SER A 3 25.53 -5.23 -3.03
CA SER A 3 26.02 -6.01 -1.88
C SER A 3 24.94 -6.45 -0.88
N VAL A 4 23.72 -5.89 -0.96
CA VAL A 4 22.62 -6.17 -0.01
C VAL A 4 21.58 -7.12 -0.60
N ALA A 5 21.55 -7.29 -1.93
CA ALA A 5 20.63 -8.23 -2.57
C ALA A 5 21.08 -9.67 -2.28
N PRO A 6 20.19 -10.55 -1.79
CA PRO A 6 20.56 -11.94 -1.55
C PRO A 6 21.02 -12.61 -2.86
N ARG A 7 22.15 -13.30 -2.82
CA ARG A 7 22.77 -13.95 -3.99
C ARG A 7 22.42 -15.43 -4.02
N GLY A 8 22.30 -15.99 -5.23
CA GLY A 8 22.09 -17.44 -5.42
C GLY A 8 20.72 -17.97 -5.01
N LEU A 9 19.71 -17.10 -4.95
CA LEU A 9 18.33 -17.45 -4.57
C LEU A 9 17.33 -17.24 -5.73
N ASP A 10 17.81 -17.28 -6.97
CA ASP A 10 17.02 -17.14 -8.22
C ASP A 10 16.04 -15.96 -8.23
N TYR A 11 16.42 -14.85 -7.58
CA TYR A 11 15.61 -13.64 -7.57
C TYR A 11 15.60 -12.95 -8.94
N ILE A 12 14.44 -12.38 -9.27
CA ILE A 12 14.24 -11.55 -10.46
C ILE A 12 13.95 -10.11 -10.01
N LEU A 13 14.75 -9.16 -10.50
CA LEU A 13 14.57 -7.74 -10.23
C LEU A 13 13.88 -7.02 -11.39
N TYR A 14 12.96 -6.13 -11.03
CA TYR A 14 12.19 -5.30 -11.94
C TYR A 14 12.55 -3.83 -11.73
N PHE A 15 12.90 -3.12 -12.80
CA PHE A 15 13.38 -1.73 -12.72
C PHE A 15 12.52 -0.77 -13.52
N ASP A 16 12.30 0.42 -12.94
CA ASP A 16 11.92 1.59 -13.72
C ASP A 16 13.12 2.16 -14.50
N ASN A 17 12.81 2.98 -15.50
CA ASN A 17 13.73 3.60 -16.44
C ASN A 17 14.88 4.35 -15.78
N TRP A 18 14.67 4.88 -14.57
CA TRP A 18 15.70 5.63 -13.85
C TRP A 18 16.87 4.74 -13.43
N PHE A 19 16.59 3.48 -13.05
CA PHE A 19 17.56 2.56 -12.47
C PHE A 19 18.15 1.57 -13.48
N CYS A 20 17.54 1.42 -14.66
CA CYS A 20 17.98 0.44 -15.65
C CYS A 20 19.19 0.92 -16.47
N SER A 21 20.27 0.12 -16.50
CA SER A 21 21.45 0.29 -17.36
C SER A 21 22.02 -1.07 -17.78
N VAL A 22 22.80 -1.08 -18.86
CA VAL A 22 23.50 -2.28 -19.37
C VAL A 22 24.47 -2.82 -18.33
N ASP A 23 25.32 -1.95 -17.77
CA ASP A 23 26.34 -2.35 -16.79
C ASP A 23 25.72 -2.96 -15.52
N LEU A 24 24.60 -2.41 -15.05
CA LEU A 24 23.89 -2.95 -13.89
C LEU A 24 23.35 -4.36 -14.17
N GLN A 25 22.78 -4.59 -15.35
CA GLN A 25 22.24 -5.89 -15.75
C GLN A 25 23.35 -6.96 -15.79
N VAL A 26 24.54 -6.61 -16.31
CA VAL A 26 25.71 -7.51 -16.32
C VAL A 26 26.15 -7.85 -14.90
N VAL A 27 26.31 -6.84 -14.04
CA VAL A 27 26.75 -7.05 -12.64
C VAL A 27 25.75 -7.93 -11.88
N LEU A 28 24.45 -7.71 -12.06
CA LEU A 28 23.41 -8.53 -11.44
C LEU A 28 23.44 -9.97 -11.95
N LYS A 29 23.57 -10.17 -13.27
CA LYS A 29 23.61 -11.50 -13.85
C LYS A 29 24.82 -12.30 -13.38
N LYS A 30 26.00 -11.66 -13.30
CA LYS A 30 27.21 -12.24 -12.72
C LYS A 30 27.05 -12.59 -11.23
N ALA A 31 26.17 -11.89 -10.52
CA ALA A 31 25.80 -12.20 -9.13
C ALA A 31 24.67 -13.24 -9.00
N GLY A 32 24.21 -13.84 -10.11
CA GLY A 32 23.13 -14.83 -10.12
C GLY A 32 21.73 -14.23 -9.98
N ILE A 33 21.56 -12.94 -10.30
CA ILE A 33 20.28 -12.23 -10.21
C ILE A 33 19.83 -11.88 -11.64
N SER A 34 18.66 -12.39 -12.03
CA SER A 34 18.04 -12.03 -13.30
C SER A 34 17.29 -10.70 -13.17
N SER A 35 17.15 -9.97 -14.27
CA SER A 35 16.46 -8.68 -14.23
C SER A 35 15.80 -8.27 -15.54
N VAL A 36 14.81 -7.38 -15.40
CA VAL A 36 14.11 -6.74 -16.50
C VAL A 36 13.75 -5.31 -16.10
N GLY A 37 13.82 -4.37 -17.03
CA GLY A 37 13.41 -3.00 -16.76
C GLY A 37 13.16 -2.19 -18.01
N THR A 38 12.38 -1.13 -17.87
CA THR A 38 12.32 -0.10 -18.90
C THR A 38 13.68 0.59 -18.99
N VAL A 39 14.14 0.91 -20.20
CA VAL A 39 15.44 1.55 -20.42
C VAL A 39 15.29 2.73 -21.36
N ARG A 40 16.03 3.79 -21.08
CA ARG A 40 16.13 4.93 -21.99
C ARG A 40 17.09 4.57 -23.12
N GLU A 41 16.71 4.84 -24.37
CA GLU A 41 17.53 4.49 -25.54
C GLU A 41 18.93 5.11 -25.51
N ALA A 42 19.07 6.31 -24.95
CA ALA A 42 20.36 6.95 -24.74
C ALA A 42 21.35 6.14 -23.87
N ARG A 43 20.86 5.17 -23.09
CA ARG A 43 21.67 4.26 -22.26
C ARG A 43 22.06 2.97 -23.00
N LEU A 44 21.47 2.70 -24.17
CA LEU A 44 21.80 1.55 -25.01
C LEU A 44 22.84 1.93 -26.06
N LYS A 45 24.06 2.22 -25.61
CA LYS A 45 25.17 2.62 -26.50
C LYS A 45 25.42 1.56 -27.56
N GLY A 46 25.45 1.96 -28.83
CA GLY A 46 25.70 1.06 -29.97
C GLY A 46 24.50 0.24 -30.43
N CYS A 47 23.36 0.28 -29.73
CA CYS A 47 22.14 -0.41 -30.16
C CYS A 47 21.36 0.46 -31.15
N LYS A 48 21.29 0.04 -32.42
CA LYS A 48 20.49 0.70 -33.46
C LYS A 48 19.05 0.17 -33.44
N LEU A 49 18.26 0.64 -32.48
CA LEU A 49 16.82 0.40 -32.49
C LEU A 49 16.12 1.26 -33.55
N PRO A 50 15.01 0.79 -34.15
CA PRO A 50 14.24 1.58 -35.10
C PRO A 50 13.76 2.88 -34.44
N SER A 51 13.64 3.94 -35.24
CA SER A 51 13.15 5.22 -34.74
C SER A 51 11.67 5.12 -34.31
N ASP A 52 11.26 6.00 -33.40
CA ASP A 52 9.85 6.06 -32.95
C ASP A 52 8.88 6.28 -34.11
N LYS A 53 9.32 6.99 -35.16
CA LYS A 53 8.53 7.24 -36.36
C LYS A 53 8.36 5.97 -37.20
N GLU A 54 9.43 5.21 -37.41
CA GLU A 54 9.38 3.92 -38.12
C GLU A 54 8.47 2.93 -37.42
N LEU A 55 8.60 2.80 -36.10
CA LEU A 55 7.80 1.85 -35.33
C LEU A 55 6.32 2.27 -35.29
N LYS A 56 6.05 3.59 -35.21
CA LYS A 56 4.69 4.12 -35.34
C LYS A 56 4.08 3.84 -36.71
N MET A 57 4.88 3.90 -37.79
CA MET A 57 4.42 3.61 -39.15
C MET A 57 4.09 2.12 -39.35
N LYS A 58 4.87 1.22 -38.72
CA LYS A 58 4.56 -0.23 -38.69
C LYS A 58 3.26 -0.56 -37.95
N GLY A 59 2.74 0.37 -37.16
CA GLY A 59 1.46 0.26 -36.49
C GLY A 59 1.56 -0.24 -35.04
N ARG A 60 0.41 -0.19 -34.38
CA ARG A 60 0.24 -0.57 -32.97
C ARG A 60 0.43 -2.07 -32.78
N GLY A 61 1.27 -2.46 -31.83
CA GLY A 61 1.67 -3.86 -31.59
C GLY A 61 3.00 -4.24 -32.23
N SER A 62 3.56 -3.39 -33.10
CA SER A 62 4.87 -3.64 -33.70
C SER A 62 5.98 -3.63 -32.65
N TYR A 63 6.97 -4.50 -32.84
CA TYR A 63 8.14 -4.56 -31.97
C TYR A 63 9.40 -4.93 -32.76
N VAL A 64 10.55 -4.68 -32.14
CA VAL A 64 11.86 -5.16 -32.58
C VAL A 64 12.60 -5.68 -31.35
N GLU A 65 13.20 -6.85 -31.49
CA GLU A 65 14.10 -7.46 -30.51
C GLU A 65 15.53 -7.41 -31.05
N MET A 66 16.47 -7.07 -30.16
CA MET A 66 17.90 -7.12 -30.42
C MET A 66 18.55 -7.90 -29.28
N GLU A 67 19.39 -8.89 -29.63
CA GLU A 67 20.17 -9.65 -28.68
C GLU A 67 21.65 -9.29 -28.84
N THR A 68 22.35 -9.17 -27.72
CA THR A 68 23.80 -8.95 -27.70
C THR A 68 24.41 -9.67 -26.53
N THR A 69 25.70 -10.01 -26.65
CA THR A 69 26.48 -10.52 -25.54
C THR A 69 27.48 -9.45 -25.14
N PHE A 70 27.41 -9.02 -23.88
CA PHE A 70 28.32 -8.01 -23.32
C PHE A 70 28.95 -8.56 -22.05
N GLU A 71 30.29 -8.57 -21.99
CA GLU A 71 31.08 -9.19 -20.91
C GLU A 71 30.66 -10.62 -20.54
N GLY A 72 30.32 -11.44 -21.54
CA GLY A 72 29.89 -12.83 -21.36
C GLY A 72 28.44 -13.01 -20.88
N VAL A 73 27.66 -11.93 -20.81
CA VAL A 73 26.24 -11.95 -20.43
C VAL A 73 25.38 -11.67 -21.67
N SER A 74 24.43 -12.57 -21.98
CA SER A 74 23.40 -12.31 -22.99
C SER A 74 22.37 -11.31 -22.45
N LEU A 75 22.11 -10.27 -23.24
CA LEU A 75 21.17 -9.21 -22.99
C LEU A 75 20.22 -9.08 -24.17
N ARG A 76 18.93 -8.88 -23.88
CA ARG A 76 17.90 -8.65 -24.88
C ARG A 76 17.26 -7.29 -24.67
N ALA A 77 17.26 -6.49 -25.73
CA ALA A 77 16.54 -5.23 -25.79
C ALA A 77 15.32 -5.38 -26.70
N VAL A 78 14.13 -5.09 -26.18
CA VAL A 78 12.88 -5.16 -26.93
C VAL A 78 12.22 -3.80 -26.94
N LYS A 79 12.03 -3.24 -28.13
CA LYS A 79 11.28 -1.99 -28.35
C LYS A 79 9.90 -2.34 -28.89
N TRP A 80 8.85 -1.98 -28.17
CA TRP A 80 7.45 -2.26 -28.52
C TRP A 80 6.65 -0.97 -28.61
N PHE A 81 5.78 -0.88 -29.61
CA PHE A 81 4.93 0.29 -29.84
C PHE A 81 3.46 -0.01 -29.54
N ASP A 82 2.92 0.65 -28.52
CA ASP A 82 1.48 0.69 -28.25
C ASP A 82 0.94 2.10 -28.55
N ASN A 83 0.61 2.88 -27.52
CA ASN A 83 0.32 4.31 -27.69
C ASN A 83 1.60 5.15 -27.78
N ARG A 84 2.65 4.67 -27.11
CA ARG A 84 4.00 5.24 -27.09
C ARG A 84 5.00 4.09 -27.17
N PRO A 85 6.19 4.31 -27.75
CA PRO A 85 7.24 3.30 -27.75
C PRO A 85 7.75 3.09 -26.33
N VAL A 86 7.97 1.82 -25.99
CA VAL A 86 8.61 1.41 -24.74
C VAL A 86 9.75 0.46 -25.09
N THR A 87 10.92 0.74 -24.51
CA THR A 87 12.10 -0.10 -24.67
C THR A 87 12.38 -0.80 -23.34
N LEU A 88 12.45 -2.12 -23.38
CA LEU A 88 12.76 -2.99 -22.26
C LEU A 88 14.15 -3.61 -22.46
N LEU A 89 14.89 -3.77 -21.36
CA LEU A 89 16.16 -4.48 -21.33
C LEU A 89 16.06 -5.61 -20.31
N SER A 90 16.45 -6.82 -20.70
CA SER A 90 16.40 -8.01 -19.84
C SER A 90 17.60 -8.93 -20.04
N THR A 91 17.92 -9.68 -18.98
CA THR A 91 18.89 -10.79 -18.95
C THR A 91 18.24 -12.17 -19.06
N PHE A 92 16.90 -12.25 -19.13
CA PHE A 92 16.19 -13.53 -19.15
C PHE A 92 14.94 -13.54 -20.04
N ALA A 93 14.20 -12.44 -20.11
CA ALA A 93 12.96 -12.34 -20.88
C ALA A 93 13.23 -11.95 -22.34
N SER A 94 12.40 -12.47 -23.25
CA SER A 94 12.44 -12.26 -24.69
C SER A 94 11.10 -11.79 -25.25
N ALA A 95 11.08 -11.41 -26.52
CA ALA A 95 9.84 -11.07 -27.20
C ALA A 95 8.92 -12.28 -27.41
N SER A 96 9.49 -13.43 -27.75
CA SER A 96 8.77 -14.71 -27.93
C SER A 96 8.55 -15.44 -26.59
N PRO A 97 7.40 -16.13 -26.38
CA PRO A 97 6.24 -16.20 -27.28
C PRO A 97 5.41 -14.91 -27.28
N GLU A 98 4.75 -14.62 -28.39
CA GLU A 98 3.84 -13.47 -28.48
C GLU A 98 2.50 -13.77 -27.82
N ASN A 99 1.93 -12.75 -27.16
CA ASN A 99 0.60 -12.83 -26.56
C ASN A 99 -0.30 -11.75 -27.14
N THR A 100 -1.57 -12.06 -27.39
CA THR A 100 -2.55 -11.07 -27.85
C THR A 100 -3.28 -10.45 -26.66
N VAL A 101 -3.34 -9.12 -26.60
CA VAL A 101 -4.05 -8.39 -25.53
C VAL A 101 -5.08 -7.46 -26.14
N LYS A 102 -6.31 -7.47 -25.58
CA LYS A 102 -7.35 -6.50 -25.93
C LYS A 102 -7.01 -5.15 -25.30
N ARG A 103 -6.90 -4.11 -26.13
CA ARG A 103 -6.75 -2.73 -25.67
C ARG A 103 -7.80 -1.84 -26.31
N PHE A 104 -8.31 -0.91 -25.53
CA PHE A 104 -9.18 0.12 -26.06
C PHE A 104 -8.39 1.05 -26.99
N ASP A 105 -8.94 1.33 -28.16
CA ASP A 105 -8.46 2.37 -29.06
C ASP A 105 -9.42 3.57 -28.99
N LYS A 106 -8.87 4.73 -28.62
CA LYS A 106 -9.65 5.97 -28.51
C LYS A 106 -10.15 6.47 -29.87
N LYS A 107 -9.46 6.13 -30.97
CA LYS A 107 -9.82 6.59 -32.31
C LYS A 107 -11.05 5.86 -32.85
N THR A 108 -11.05 4.54 -32.75
CA THR A 108 -12.15 3.69 -33.22
C THR A 108 -13.23 3.50 -32.16
N ARG A 109 -12.97 3.90 -30.90
CA ARG A 109 -13.82 3.67 -29.72
C ARG A 109 -14.16 2.20 -29.50
N THR A 110 -13.32 1.30 -29.98
CA THR A 110 -13.49 -0.15 -29.89
C THR A 110 -12.29 -0.80 -29.22
N SER A 111 -12.47 -2.02 -28.72
CA SER A 111 -11.37 -2.83 -28.21
C SER A 111 -10.71 -3.57 -29.37
N VAL A 112 -9.42 -3.28 -29.60
CA VAL A 112 -8.61 -3.89 -30.65
C VAL A 112 -7.68 -4.93 -30.01
N SER A 113 -7.52 -6.06 -30.68
CA SER A 113 -6.55 -7.10 -30.31
C SER A 113 -5.17 -6.72 -30.83
N ILE A 114 -4.19 -6.62 -29.93
CA ILE A 114 -2.83 -6.16 -30.25
C ILE A 114 -1.84 -7.23 -29.82
N THR A 115 -0.86 -7.50 -30.69
CA THR A 115 0.30 -8.33 -30.38
C THR A 115 1.17 -7.65 -29.31
N ARG A 116 1.41 -8.37 -28.22
CA ARG A 116 2.24 -7.95 -27.09
C ARG A 116 3.36 -8.98 -26.89
N PRO A 117 4.64 -8.56 -26.98
CA PRO A 117 5.78 -9.41 -26.63
C PRO A 117 5.69 -9.94 -25.19
N SER A 118 6.14 -11.18 -24.94
CA SER A 118 6.08 -11.80 -23.60
C SER A 118 6.73 -10.95 -22.52
N ILE A 119 7.92 -10.40 -22.79
CA ILE A 119 8.65 -9.49 -21.90
C ILE A 119 7.81 -8.32 -21.37
N VAL A 120 6.90 -7.78 -22.18
CA VAL A 120 6.01 -6.69 -21.77
C VAL A 120 4.96 -7.20 -20.77
N GLY A 121 4.47 -8.43 -20.93
CA GLY A 121 3.59 -9.09 -19.96
C GLY A 121 4.30 -9.27 -18.61
N VAL A 122 5.45 -9.93 -18.64
CA VAL A 122 6.29 -10.20 -17.46
C VAL A 122 6.62 -8.92 -16.70
N TYR A 123 6.99 -7.84 -17.40
CA TYR A 123 7.28 -6.55 -16.77
C TYR A 123 6.04 -5.93 -16.11
N ASN A 124 4.90 -5.92 -16.81
CA ASN A 124 3.67 -5.29 -16.29
C ASN A 124 3.10 -5.99 -15.05
N GLU A 125 3.33 -7.30 -14.90
CA GLU A 125 2.85 -8.07 -13.75
C GLU A 125 3.57 -7.68 -12.45
N CYS A 126 4.84 -7.32 -12.51
CA CYS A 126 5.66 -7.08 -11.32
C CYS A 126 6.05 -5.62 -11.09
N MET A 127 6.05 -4.76 -12.11
CA MET A 127 6.50 -3.35 -11.99
C MET A 127 5.71 -2.54 -10.94
N GLY A 128 4.44 -2.89 -10.70
CA GLY A 128 3.54 -2.13 -9.83
C GLY A 128 3.70 -2.41 -8.33
N GLY A 129 4.63 -3.29 -7.92
CA GLY A 129 4.77 -3.68 -6.51
C GLY A 129 5.08 -2.51 -5.57
N VAL A 130 5.96 -1.60 -5.99
CA VAL A 130 6.34 -0.41 -5.20
C VAL A 130 5.19 0.59 -5.15
N ASP A 131 4.58 0.90 -6.30
CA ASP A 131 3.44 1.82 -6.39
C ASP A 131 2.24 1.33 -5.57
N LEU A 132 2.02 0.00 -5.52
CA LEU A 132 0.98 -0.61 -4.71
C LEU A 132 1.23 -0.39 -3.21
N MET A 133 2.48 -0.56 -2.75
CA MET A 133 2.85 -0.27 -1.37
C MET A 133 2.62 1.22 -1.05
N ASP A 134 3.09 2.11 -1.92
CA ASP A 134 2.94 3.56 -1.75
C ASP A 134 1.46 3.97 -1.69
N MET A 135 0.63 3.38 -2.56
CA MET A 135 -0.81 3.57 -2.54
C MET A 135 -1.43 3.08 -1.22
N LEU A 136 -1.09 1.87 -0.76
CA LEU A 136 -1.61 1.31 0.49
C LEU A 136 -1.22 2.16 1.71
N VAL A 137 0.01 2.66 1.73
CA VAL A 137 0.49 3.61 2.75
C VAL A 137 -0.30 4.92 2.69
N ALA A 138 -0.54 5.45 1.48
CA ALA A 138 -1.23 6.71 1.28
C ALA A 138 -2.71 6.69 1.72
N LEU A 139 -3.42 5.56 1.55
CA LEU A 139 -4.87 5.44 1.85
C LEU A 139 -5.23 5.85 3.29
N TYR A 140 -4.42 5.44 4.27
CA TYR A 140 -4.67 5.68 5.69
C TYR A 140 -3.42 6.18 6.41
N ARG A 141 -2.70 7.11 5.77
CA ARG A 141 -1.42 7.63 6.26
C ARG A 141 -1.56 8.35 7.60
N ILE A 142 -0.65 8.08 8.52
CA ILE A 142 -0.54 8.82 9.78
C ILE A 142 0.06 10.20 9.48
N ASN A 143 -0.77 11.23 9.49
CA ASN A 143 -0.35 12.59 9.18
C ASN A 143 -0.35 13.48 10.43
N LEU A 144 0.80 13.54 11.11
CA LEU A 144 1.01 14.40 12.27
C LEU A 144 1.85 15.62 11.86
N ARG A 145 1.27 16.82 12.01
CA ARG A 145 1.99 18.06 11.72
C ARG A 145 3.10 18.27 12.74
N SER A 146 4.34 18.37 12.27
CA SER A 146 5.48 18.71 13.13
C SER A 146 6.53 19.50 12.37
N LYS A 147 7.25 20.37 13.08
CA LYS A 147 8.45 21.05 12.56
C LYS A 147 9.66 20.12 12.48
N LYS A 148 9.63 18.97 13.19
CA LYS A 148 10.74 18.02 13.26
C LYS A 148 10.63 16.97 12.16
N TRP A 149 11.52 17.03 11.16
CA TRP A 149 11.45 16.19 9.95
C TRP A 149 11.50 14.69 10.24
N TYR A 150 12.26 14.25 11.24
CA TYR A 150 12.43 12.83 11.58
C TYR A 150 11.12 12.17 12.04
N ARG A 151 10.17 12.94 12.57
CA ARG A 151 8.85 12.40 12.94
C ARG A 151 8.08 11.91 11.71
N ARG A 152 8.24 12.59 10.57
CA ARG A 152 7.63 12.15 9.30
C ARG A 152 8.20 10.82 8.84
N LEU A 153 9.52 10.62 9.00
CA LEU A 153 10.17 9.35 8.70
C LEU A 153 9.65 8.23 9.62
N PHE A 154 9.59 8.49 10.92
CA PHE A 154 9.08 7.52 11.89
C PHE A 154 7.65 7.05 11.55
N PHE A 155 6.72 7.98 11.32
CA PHE A 155 5.33 7.61 10.99
C PHE A 155 5.19 6.94 9.64
N HIS A 156 6.03 7.30 8.66
CA HIS A 156 6.06 6.60 7.38
C HIS A 156 6.53 5.14 7.53
N LEU A 157 7.61 4.90 8.29
CA LEU A 157 8.08 3.55 8.57
C LEU A 157 7.03 2.74 9.36
N LEU A 158 6.35 3.37 10.31
CA LEU A 158 5.24 2.74 11.04
C LEU A 158 4.10 2.35 10.09
N ASP A 159 3.71 3.24 9.17
CA ASP A 159 2.70 2.94 8.14
C ASP A 159 3.13 1.75 7.26
N VAL A 160 4.38 1.71 6.81
CA VAL A 160 4.93 0.60 6.02
C VAL A 160 4.88 -0.72 6.80
N VAL A 161 5.26 -0.72 8.07
CA VAL A 161 5.18 -1.91 8.94
C VAL A 161 3.74 -2.39 9.06
N ILE A 162 2.79 -1.49 9.32
CA ILE A 162 1.37 -1.88 9.48
C ILE A 162 0.81 -2.45 8.17
N VAL A 163 1.14 -1.86 7.02
CA VAL A 163 0.74 -2.39 5.71
C VAL A 163 1.33 -3.78 5.46
N ASN A 164 2.61 -4.00 5.77
CA ASN A 164 3.25 -5.31 5.68
C ASN A 164 2.57 -6.35 6.58
N CYS A 165 2.27 -6.00 7.85
CA CYS A 165 1.54 -6.87 8.76
C CYS A 165 0.15 -7.22 8.22
N TRP A 166 -0.55 -6.26 7.61
CA TRP A 166 -1.86 -6.50 7.00
C TRP A 166 -1.78 -7.44 5.77
N LEU A 167 -0.73 -7.30 4.94
CA LEU A 167 -0.50 -8.19 3.81
C LEU A 167 -0.22 -9.62 4.27
N LEU A 168 0.58 -9.80 5.32
CA LEU A 168 0.82 -11.11 5.95
C LEU A 168 -0.48 -11.69 6.51
N TYR A 169 -1.27 -10.90 7.25
CA TYR A 169 -2.59 -11.32 7.73
C TYR A 169 -3.49 -11.80 6.59
N ARG A 170 -3.53 -11.08 5.46
CA ARG A 170 -4.34 -11.48 4.30
C ARG A 170 -3.88 -12.79 3.68
N ARG A 171 -2.56 -13.01 3.59
CA ARG A 171 -1.98 -14.27 3.11
C ARG A 171 -2.38 -15.42 4.02
N ASP A 172 -2.27 -15.24 5.32
CA ASP A 172 -2.58 -16.28 6.31
C ASP A 172 -4.10 -16.55 6.36
N ALA A 173 -4.93 -15.50 6.30
CA ALA A 173 -6.39 -15.63 6.20
C ALA A 173 -6.84 -16.36 4.93
N THR A 174 -6.12 -16.17 3.81
CA THR A 174 -6.39 -16.88 2.55
C THR A 174 -6.00 -18.35 2.67
N THR A 175 -4.87 -18.64 3.32
CA THR A 175 -4.41 -20.01 3.60
C THR A 175 -5.38 -20.75 4.53
N ALA A 176 -5.90 -20.06 5.54
CA ALA A 176 -6.94 -20.55 6.45
C ALA A 176 -8.35 -20.58 5.84
N LYS A 177 -8.52 -20.25 4.55
CA LYS A 177 -9.79 -20.23 3.82
C LYS A 177 -10.86 -19.33 4.46
N VAL A 178 -10.46 -18.25 5.14
CA VAL A 178 -11.39 -17.26 5.70
C VAL A 178 -12.09 -16.52 4.56
N PRO A 179 -13.44 -16.51 4.51
CA PRO A 179 -14.20 -15.78 3.51
C PRO A 179 -13.80 -14.30 3.41
N ARG A 180 -13.75 -13.73 2.19
CA ARG A 180 -13.29 -12.34 1.98
C ARG A 180 -14.12 -11.30 2.75
N ASN A 181 -15.41 -11.55 2.96
CA ASN A 181 -16.30 -10.69 3.74
C ASN A 181 -16.01 -10.71 5.25
N GLN A 182 -15.29 -11.73 5.74
CA GLN A 182 -14.85 -11.85 7.13
C GLN A 182 -13.41 -11.38 7.34
N GLN A 183 -12.66 -11.10 6.26
CA GLN A 183 -11.31 -10.57 6.35
C GLN A 183 -11.34 -9.08 6.68
N MET A 184 -10.44 -8.66 7.59
CA MET A 184 -10.34 -7.25 7.96
C MET A 184 -9.81 -6.39 6.81
N THR A 185 -10.50 -5.30 6.53
CA THR A 185 -9.99 -4.24 5.65
C THR A 185 -8.81 -3.53 6.31
N LEU A 186 -7.96 -2.88 5.51
CA LEU A 186 -6.77 -2.18 6.01
C LEU A 186 -7.12 -1.14 7.10
N LEU A 187 -8.24 -0.42 6.95
CA LEU A 187 -8.72 0.54 7.95
C LEU A 187 -9.06 -0.13 9.28
N LEU A 188 -9.83 -1.23 9.24
CA LEU A 188 -10.23 -1.97 10.44
C LEU A 188 -9.02 -2.61 11.12
N PHE A 189 -8.09 -3.15 10.33
CA PHE A 189 -6.85 -3.72 10.83
C PHE A 189 -6.01 -2.66 11.56
N LYS A 190 -5.86 -1.46 10.97
CA LYS A 190 -5.22 -0.32 11.62
C LYS A 190 -5.91 0.10 12.92
N ALA A 191 -7.25 0.16 12.91
CA ALA A 191 -8.02 0.52 14.10
C ALA A 191 -7.85 -0.50 15.23
N GLU A 192 -7.85 -1.79 14.94
CA GLU A 192 -7.66 -2.84 15.95
C GLU A 192 -6.26 -2.78 16.56
N ILE A 193 -5.22 -2.55 15.75
CA ILE A 193 -3.85 -2.33 16.25
C ILE A 193 -3.84 -1.16 17.24
N ALA A 194 -4.48 -0.03 16.91
CA ALA A 194 -4.55 1.12 17.80
C ALA A 194 -5.30 0.80 19.11
N CYS A 195 -6.40 0.04 19.04
CA CYS A 195 -7.15 -0.41 20.21
C CYS A 195 -6.31 -1.31 21.12
N VAL A 196 -5.63 -2.31 20.56
CA VAL A 196 -4.77 -3.23 21.32
C VAL A 196 -3.62 -2.47 21.97
N LEU A 197 -2.92 -1.60 21.22
CA LEU A 197 -1.81 -0.81 21.77
C LEU A 197 -2.25 0.14 22.90
N LYS A 198 -3.50 0.63 22.89
CA LYS A 198 -4.05 1.43 23.99
C LYS A 198 -4.30 0.60 25.26
N GLN A 199 -4.54 -0.70 25.11
CA GLN A 199 -4.79 -1.63 26.22
C GLN A 199 -3.50 -2.23 26.77
N GLN A 200 -2.46 -2.34 25.94
CA GLN A 200 -1.13 -2.80 26.34
C GLN A 200 -0.54 -1.90 27.44
N GLY A 201 -0.01 -2.53 28.50
CA GLY A 201 0.60 -1.83 29.65
C GLY A 201 -0.39 -1.30 30.70
N LYS A 202 -1.70 -1.47 30.50
CA LYS A 202 -2.67 -1.32 31.58
C LYS A 202 -2.65 -2.58 32.45
N VAL A 203 -1.66 -2.67 33.34
CA VAL A 203 -1.87 -3.44 34.58
C VAL A 203 -3.09 -2.79 35.24
N ALA A 204 -4.09 -3.58 35.61
CA ALA A 204 -5.09 -3.12 36.55
C ALA A 204 -4.36 -2.82 37.85
N THR A 205 -3.75 -1.64 37.96
CA THR A 205 -3.26 -1.15 39.24
C THR A 205 -4.50 -1.12 40.13
N PRO A 206 -4.54 -1.88 41.23
CA PRO A 206 -5.59 -1.71 42.21
C PRO A 206 -5.61 -0.22 42.53
N THR A 207 -6.76 0.42 42.37
CA THR A 207 -6.93 1.85 42.54
C THR A 207 -6.78 2.19 44.02
N THR A 208 -5.56 2.16 44.54
CA THR A 208 -5.21 2.58 45.91
C THR A 208 -4.41 3.87 45.85
N ARG A 209 -4.70 4.74 44.89
CA ARG A 209 -4.25 6.13 44.90
C ARG A 209 -5.41 7.06 44.55
N ARG A 210 -5.50 8.13 45.36
CA ARG A 210 -6.44 9.24 45.28
C ARG A 210 -6.71 9.64 43.82
N PRO A 211 -7.97 9.86 43.41
CA PRO A 211 -8.27 10.27 42.03
C PRO A 211 -7.48 11.55 41.69
N LEU A 212 -6.68 11.49 40.62
CA LEU A 212 -6.03 12.66 40.07
C LEU A 212 -7.12 13.62 39.57
N ALA A 213 -7.03 14.88 39.99
CA ALA A 213 -7.91 15.93 39.52
C ALA A 213 -7.80 16.05 37.98
N PRO A 214 -8.93 16.16 37.25
CA PRO A 214 -8.90 16.27 35.80
C PRO A 214 -8.09 17.49 35.36
N SER A 215 -7.26 17.30 34.35
CA SER A 215 -6.47 18.39 33.77
C SER A 215 -7.40 19.46 33.19
N LYS A 216 -6.96 20.72 33.19
CA LYS A 216 -7.73 21.86 32.63
C LYS A 216 -8.22 21.59 31.19
N ILE A 217 -7.43 20.80 30.44
CA ILE A 217 -7.69 20.36 29.07
C ILE A 217 -8.83 19.32 29.01
N GLU A 218 -8.94 18.40 29.97
CA GLU A 218 -10.05 17.44 30.06
C GLU A 218 -11.37 18.12 30.38
N ASN A 219 -11.36 19.13 31.25
CA ASN A 219 -12.53 19.93 31.56
C ASN A 219 -12.99 20.73 30.33
N GLU A 220 -12.06 21.35 29.58
CA GLU A 220 -12.38 22.08 28.34
C GLU A 220 -12.89 21.15 27.20
N LEU A 221 -12.41 19.91 27.14
CA LEU A 221 -12.88 18.91 26.17
C LEU A 221 -14.26 18.36 26.53
N GLN A 222 -14.58 18.25 27.83
CA GLN A 222 -15.93 17.90 28.30
C GLN A 222 -16.94 19.02 28.03
N GLU A 223 -16.57 20.28 28.23
CA GLU A 223 -17.45 21.42 27.95
C GLU A 223 -17.82 21.55 26.46
N LYS A 224 -16.93 21.11 25.56
CA LYS A 224 -17.13 21.18 24.09
C LYS A 224 -17.92 20.01 23.50
N ARG A 225 -18.20 18.94 24.25
CA ARG A 225 -19.04 17.83 23.76
C ARG A 225 -20.53 18.12 23.96
N ARG A 226 -21.06 19.08 23.20
CA ARG A 226 -22.51 19.25 23.01
C ARG A 226 -22.92 18.66 21.66
N GLY A 227 -23.06 17.35 21.62
CA GLY A 227 -23.57 16.58 20.48
C GLY A 227 -24.18 15.25 20.96
N PRO A 228 -24.98 14.55 20.14
CA PRO A 228 -25.49 13.22 20.51
C PRO A 228 -24.32 12.30 20.88
N ALA A 229 -24.49 11.56 21.98
CA ALA A 229 -23.46 10.66 22.49
C ALA A 229 -22.98 9.72 21.38
N ALA A 230 -21.67 9.66 21.16
CA ALA A 230 -21.09 8.70 20.23
C ALA A 230 -21.51 7.28 20.66
N LEU A 231 -21.94 6.46 19.70
CA LEU A 231 -22.32 5.09 19.96
C LEU A 231 -21.14 4.35 20.58
N VAL A 232 -21.36 3.80 21.77
CA VAL A 232 -20.37 2.98 22.47
C VAL A 232 -20.10 1.72 21.63
N PRO A 233 -18.83 1.39 21.32
CA PRO A 233 -18.46 0.19 20.57
C PRO A 233 -19.12 -1.08 21.13
N CYS A 234 -19.56 -2.00 20.25
CA CYS A 234 -20.28 -3.23 20.65
C CYS A 234 -19.61 -4.02 21.79
N LYS A 235 -18.28 -4.15 21.76
CA LYS A 235 -17.54 -4.89 22.80
C LYS A 235 -17.64 -4.26 24.20
N ILE A 236 -17.87 -2.95 24.29
CA ILE A 236 -18.02 -2.21 25.55
C ILE A 236 -19.49 -2.18 26.02
N ARG A 237 -20.46 -2.29 25.11
CA ARG A 237 -21.88 -2.49 25.47
C ARG A 237 -22.18 -3.87 26.06
N LEU A 238 -21.33 -4.85 25.76
CA LEU A 238 -21.48 -6.24 26.21
C LEU A 238 -20.45 -6.60 27.31
N ASP A 239 -19.67 -5.62 27.75
CA ASP A 239 -18.80 -5.65 28.92
C ASP A 239 -19.66 -5.66 30.21
N THR A 240 -19.03 -5.93 31.35
CA THR A 240 -19.53 -5.70 32.69
C THR A 240 -20.29 -4.37 32.86
N ILE A 241 -21.11 -4.35 33.91
CA ILE A 241 -22.16 -3.35 34.22
C ILE A 241 -21.70 -1.89 34.38
N ASP A 242 -20.43 -1.57 34.16
CA ASP A 242 -19.83 -0.24 34.37
C ASP A 242 -20.39 0.86 33.44
N HIS A 243 -21.12 0.48 32.39
CA HIS A 243 -21.83 1.39 31.48
C HIS A 243 -23.31 1.58 31.86
N LEU A 244 -23.79 0.89 32.91
CA LEU A 244 -25.14 1.08 33.41
C LEU A 244 -25.27 2.44 34.09
N PRO A 245 -26.45 3.07 34.02
CA PRO A 245 -26.67 4.36 34.64
C PRO A 245 -26.53 4.27 36.17
N ILE A 246 -25.78 5.18 36.77
CA ILE A 246 -25.54 5.21 38.22
C ILE A 246 -26.55 6.17 38.87
N PHE A 247 -27.12 5.73 40.00
CA PHE A 247 -27.99 6.58 40.80
C PHE A 247 -27.17 7.65 41.52
N SER A 248 -27.40 8.91 41.16
CA SER A 248 -26.78 10.08 41.76
C SER A 248 -27.68 10.63 42.87
N PRO A 249 -27.14 11.00 44.04
CA PRO A 249 -27.90 11.66 45.10
C PRO A 249 -28.29 13.11 44.73
N LYS A 250 -27.70 13.67 43.65
CA LYS A 250 -28.02 15.02 43.16
C LYS A 250 -29.08 14.94 42.07
N LYS A 251 -30.20 15.62 42.30
CA LYS A 251 -31.34 15.66 41.38
C LYS A 251 -31.07 16.59 40.20
N GLY A 252 -31.12 16.07 38.96
CA GLY A 252 -30.99 16.85 37.73
C GLY A 252 -32.35 17.13 37.05
N ARG A 253 -32.41 18.12 36.15
CA ARG A 253 -33.58 18.33 35.28
C ARG A 253 -33.58 17.32 34.13
N CYS A 254 -34.75 16.75 33.83
CA CYS A 254 -34.94 15.87 32.69
C CYS A 254 -34.63 16.59 31.36
N LYS A 255 -33.97 15.91 30.43
CA LYS A 255 -33.55 16.48 29.13
C LYS A 255 -34.67 16.47 28.07
N TYR A 256 -35.81 15.84 28.34
CA TYR A 256 -36.96 15.88 27.44
C TYR A 256 -37.79 17.14 27.69
N PRO A 257 -38.04 17.97 26.65
CA PRO A 257 -38.61 19.31 26.82
C PRO A 257 -40.05 19.31 27.37
N ASN A 258 -40.78 18.20 27.30
CA ASN A 258 -42.20 18.11 27.68
C ASN A 258 -42.45 17.48 29.07
N LEU A 259 -41.41 17.24 29.88
CA LEU A 259 -41.54 16.64 31.21
C LEU A 259 -41.02 17.61 32.27
N GLN A 260 -41.84 18.60 32.63
CA GLN A 260 -41.43 19.71 33.52
C GLN A 260 -41.32 19.38 35.01
N ALA A 261 -41.52 18.13 35.47
CA ALA A 261 -41.52 17.86 36.91
C ALA A 261 -40.95 16.50 37.36
N LEU A 262 -40.19 15.79 36.52
CA LEU A 262 -39.51 14.57 36.96
C LEU A 262 -38.02 14.82 37.18
N GLN A 263 -37.66 14.91 38.46
CA GLN A 263 -36.26 14.87 38.91
C GLN A 263 -35.72 13.46 38.69
N CYS A 264 -34.79 13.29 37.76
CA CYS A 264 -34.19 12.00 37.48
C CYS A 264 -32.84 11.90 38.19
N ASN A 265 -32.66 10.88 39.02
CA ASN A 265 -31.41 10.59 39.74
C ASN A 265 -30.43 9.77 38.91
N VAL A 266 -30.63 9.67 37.60
CA VAL A 266 -29.88 8.75 36.75
C VAL A 266 -28.86 9.54 35.93
N GLN A 267 -27.58 9.40 36.26
CA GLN A 267 -26.48 9.93 35.45
C GLN A 267 -25.99 8.86 34.47
N LYS A 268 -25.87 9.22 33.19
CA LYS A 268 -25.15 8.40 32.21
C LYS A 268 -23.66 8.69 32.36
N VAL A 269 -22.85 7.64 32.46
CA VAL A 269 -21.38 7.71 32.40
C VAL A 269 -20.94 8.19 31.02
#